data_AF-A0A9D0AVT8-F1
#
_entry.id   AF-A0A9D0AVT8-F1
#
_cell.length_a   1.000
_cell.length_b   1.000
_cell.length_c   1.000
_cell.angle_alpha   90.00
_cell.angle_beta   90.00
_cell.angle_gamma   90.00
#
_symmetry.space_group_name_H-M   'P 1'
#
loop_
_entity.id
_entity.type
_entity.pdbx_description
1 polymer ?
#
loop_
_entity_poly.entity_id
_entity_poly.type
_entity_poly.pdbx_seq_one_letter_code
_entity_poly.pdbx_strand_id
1 'polypeptide(L)'
;MRAFGFAFIGVFLLLLAASYPSLNTMFPEIFRPIYDVLNSVGTDILYISGILALIIAFFSWLPSWLSLLLFLVLVFGGGYFLIGKDIHLRIDTIVIL
;
A
#
# COMPACT_ATOMS: atom_id res chain seq x y z
N MET A 1 8.56 17.75 -9.30
CA MET A 1 7.84 16.88 -10.27
C MET A 1 7.69 15.43 -9.80
N ARG A 2 8.70 14.79 -9.19
CA ARG A 2 8.60 13.39 -8.73
C ARG A 2 7.55 13.15 -7.62
N ALA A 3 7.47 14.04 -6.63
CA ALA A 3 6.52 13.95 -5.49
C ALA A 3 5.05 13.85 -5.93
N PHE A 4 4.64 14.70 -6.87
CA PHE A 4 3.28 14.75 -7.38
C PHE A 4 2.88 13.47 -8.12
N GLY A 5 3.83 12.83 -8.83
CA GLY A 5 3.59 11.54 -9.48
C GLY A 5 3.31 10.43 -8.47
N PHE A 6 4.10 10.34 -7.40
CA PHE A 6 3.87 9.36 -6.34
C PHE A 6 2.58 9.61 -5.56
N ALA A 7 2.24 10.89 -5.31
CA ALA A 7 0.97 11.24 -4.66
C ALA A 7 -0.22 10.83 -5.53
N PHE A 8 -0.17 11.14 -6.83
CA PHE A 8 -1.23 10.76 -7.77
C PHE A 8 -1.41 9.25 -7.87
N ILE A 9 -0.30 8.50 -8.02
CA ILE A 9 -0.31 7.04 -8.07
C ILE A 9 -0.88 6.47 -6.75
N GLY A 10 -0.45 6.99 -5.60
CA GLY A 10 -0.92 6.53 -4.30
C GLY A 10 -2.43 6.75 -4.09
N VAL A 11 -2.92 7.95 -4.41
CA VAL A 11 -4.37 8.27 -4.34
C VAL A 11 -5.16 7.42 -5.33
N PHE A 12 -4.64 7.23 -6.55
CA PHE A 12 -5.30 6.41 -7.57
C PHE A 12 -5.43 4.95 -7.12
N LEU A 13 -4.35 4.36 -6.59
CA LEU A 13 -4.38 2.98 -6.07
C LEU A 13 -5.35 2.82 -4.90
N LEU A 14 -5.41 3.79 -3.99
CA LEU A 14 -6.36 3.78 -2.87
C LEU A 14 -7.81 3.94 -3.33
N LEU A 15 -8.07 4.83 -4.28
CA LEU A 15 -9.40 4.99 -4.87
C LEU A 15 -9.83 3.72 -5.59
N LEU A 16 -8.93 3.08 -6.34
CA LEU A 16 -9.17 1.82 -7.00
C LEU A 16 -9.49 0.74 -5.95
N ALA A 17 -8.69 0.61 -4.90
CA ALA A 17 -8.90 -0.35 -3.81
C ALA A 17 -10.20 -0.13 -3.04
N ALA A 18 -10.65 1.12 -2.87
CA ALA A 18 -11.91 1.43 -2.20
C ALA A 18 -13.13 1.25 -3.11
N SER A 19 -12.97 1.48 -4.42
CA SER A 19 -14.10 1.64 -5.34
C SER A 19 -14.25 0.48 -6.33
N TYR A 20 -13.27 -0.42 -6.47
CA TYR A 20 -13.34 -1.54 -7.42
C TYR A 20 -14.55 -2.48 -7.25
N PRO A 21 -15.11 -2.74 -6.04
CA PRO A 21 -16.29 -3.61 -5.92
C PRO A 21 -17.53 -2.91 -6.49
N SER A 22 -17.66 -1.61 -6.20
CA SER A 22 -18.73 -0.73 -6.69
C SER A 22 -18.63 -0.51 -8.21
N LEU A 23 -17.41 -0.36 -8.74
CA LEU A 23 -17.17 -0.21 -10.19
C LEU A 23 -17.50 -1.50 -10.94
N ASN A 24 -17.16 -2.66 -10.38
CA ASN A 24 -17.50 -3.95 -10.96
C ASN A 24 -19.02 -4.22 -10.93
N THR A 25 -19.74 -3.70 -9.94
CA THR A 25 -21.22 -3.83 -9.90
C THR A 25 -21.92 -2.90 -10.88
N MET A 26 -21.39 -1.70 -11.14
CA MET A 26 -21.98 -0.75 -12.09
C MET A 26 -21.61 -1.05 -13.55
N PHE A 27 -20.39 -1.53 -13.81
CA PHE A 27 -19.88 -1.80 -15.16
C PHE A 27 -19.14 -3.15 -15.21
N PRO A 28 -19.86 -4.28 -15.03
CA PRO A 28 -19.24 -5.59 -14.87
C PRO A 28 -18.41 -6.01 -16.08
N GLU A 29 -18.84 -5.74 -17.31
CA GLU A 29 -18.12 -6.20 -18.51
C GLU A 29 -16.73 -5.56 -18.69
N ILE A 30 -16.55 -4.32 -18.23
CA ILE A 30 -15.30 -3.56 -18.40
C ILE A 30 -14.34 -3.86 -17.24
N PHE A 31 -14.88 -4.01 -16.03
CA PHE A 31 -14.09 -4.12 -14.81
C PHE A 31 -13.85 -5.55 -14.34
N ARG A 32 -14.50 -6.57 -14.91
CA ARG A 32 -14.24 -7.98 -14.60
C ARG A 32 -12.76 -8.38 -14.63
N PRO A 33 -11.97 -8.08 -15.68
CA PRO A 33 -10.56 -8.46 -15.70
C PRO A 33 -9.75 -7.74 -14.60
N ILE A 34 -10.11 -6.48 -14.30
CA ILE A 34 -9.47 -5.71 -13.23
C ILE A 34 -9.86 -6.31 -11.87
N TYR A 35 -11.12 -6.68 -11.69
CA TYR A 35 -11.63 -7.31 -10.48
C TYR A 35 -10.97 -8.67 -10.24
N ASP A 36 -10.85 -9.52 -11.26
CA ASP A 36 -10.21 -10.84 -11.12
C ASP A 36 -8.72 -10.70 -10.77
N VAL A 37 -8.01 -9.74 -11.38
CA VAL A 37 -6.63 -9.42 -11.01
C VAL A 37 -6.55 -8.91 -9.58
N LEU A 38 -7.40 -7.96 -9.18
CA LEU A 38 -7.40 -7.41 -7.82
C LEU A 38 -7.74 -8.45 -6.76
N ASN A 39 -8.69 -9.35 -7.06
CA ASN A 39 -9.11 -10.40 -6.16
C ASN A 39 -8.02 -11.49 -6.04
N SER A 40 -7.23 -11.70 -7.09
CA SER A 40 -6.08 -12.63 -7.07
C SER A 40 -4.84 -12.07 -6.36
N VAL A 41 -4.57 -10.78 -6.53
CA VAL A 41 -3.43 -10.08 -5.90
C VAL A 41 -3.73 -9.74 -4.44
N GLY A 42 -5.00 -9.54 -4.11
CA GLY A 42 -5.44 -9.12 -2.79
C GLY A 42 -5.49 -7.60 -2.68
N THR A 43 -6.65 -7.09 -2.29
CA THR A 43 -6.92 -5.66 -2.11
C THR A 43 -5.98 -5.01 -1.10
N ASP A 44 -5.52 -5.78 -0.11
CA ASP A 44 -4.57 -5.35 0.91
C ASP A 44 -3.26 -4.86 0.29
N ILE A 45 -2.80 -5.47 -0.80
CA ILE A 45 -1.56 -5.06 -1.49
C ILE A 45 -1.74 -3.68 -2.13
N LEU A 46 -2.92 -3.36 -2.66
CA LEU A 46 -3.21 -2.03 -3.20
C LEU A 46 -3.28 -0.97 -2.11
N TYR A 47 -3.85 -1.28 -0.95
CA TYR A 47 -3.84 -0.38 0.19
C TYR A 47 -2.41 -0.13 0.70
N ILE A 48 -1.62 -1.18 0.87
CA ILE A 48 -0.23 -1.08 1.34
C ILE A 48 0.63 -0.28 0.34
N SER A 49 0.55 -0.63 -0.95
CA SER A 49 1.31 0.05 -2.01
C SER A 49 0.87 1.51 -2.20
N GLY A 50 -0.44 1.80 -2.12
CA GLY A 50 -0.98 3.14 -2.17
C GLY A 50 -0.54 4.01 -0.99
N ILE A 51 -0.57 3.47 0.23
CA ILE A 51 -0.07 4.15 1.43
C ILE A 51 1.44 4.38 1.33
N LEU A 52 2.23 3.39 0.90
CA LEU A 52 3.67 3.54 0.69
C LEU A 52 3.98 4.63 -0.34
N ALA A 53 3.26 4.67 -1.46
CA ALA A 53 3.43 5.72 -2.47
C ALA A 53 3.13 7.12 -1.91
N LEU A 54 2.09 7.25 -1.07
CA LEU A 54 1.79 8.49 -0.37
C LEU A 54 2.88 8.89 0.63
N ILE A 55 3.40 7.94 1.40
CA ILE A 55 4.52 8.18 2.33
C ILE A 55 5.73 8.68 1.53
N ILE A 56 6.12 8.00 0.45
CA ILE A 56 7.25 8.42 -0.40
C ILE A 56 7.00 9.82 -0.99
N ALA A 57 5.78 10.11 -1.43
CA ALA A 57 5.41 11.44 -1.93
C ALA A 57 5.59 12.51 -0.85
N PHE A 58 5.09 12.24 0.36
CA PHE A 58 5.19 13.14 1.51
C PHE A 58 6.65 13.44 1.85
N PHE A 59 7.46 12.38 1.98
CA PHE A 59 8.90 12.47 2.24
C PHE A 59 9.66 13.24 1.16
N SER A 60 9.30 13.05 -0.11
CA SER A 60 9.94 13.74 -1.23
C SER A 60 9.61 15.24 -1.32
N TRP A 61 8.60 15.70 -0.59
CA TRP A 61 8.22 17.10 -0.49
C TRP A 61 8.78 17.80 0.75
N LEU A 62 9.26 17.02 1.73
CA LEU A 62 9.79 17.52 3.00
C LEU A 62 11.29 17.82 2.93
N PRO A 63 11.76 18.82 3.70
CA PRO A 63 13.18 19.02 3.94
C PRO A 63 13.81 17.75 4.55
N SER A 64 15.05 17.43 4.12
CA SER A 64 15.76 16.20 4.49
C SER A 64 15.82 15.93 6.00
N TRP A 65 15.99 16.96 6.81
CA TRP A 65 16.01 16.87 8.28
C TRP A 65 14.66 16.50 8.89
N LEU A 66 13.54 17.03 8.37
CA LEU A 66 12.20 16.65 8.83
C LEU A 66 11.83 15.22 8.38
N SER A 67 12.24 14.85 7.16
CA SER A 67 12.13 13.48 6.64
C SER A 67 12.86 12.48 7.54
N LEU A 68 14.09 12.78 7.94
CA LEU A 68 14.88 11.88 8.80
C LEU A 68 14.22 11.67 10.18
N LEU A 69 13.64 12.73 10.75
CA LEU A 69 12.90 12.67 12.00
C LEU A 69 11.62 11.84 11.86
N LEU A 70 10.84 12.05 10.80
CA LEU A 70 9.64 11.27 10.49
C LEU A 70 9.95 9.79 10.23
N PHE A 71 11.05 9.50 9.54
CA PHE A 71 11.51 8.12 9.34
C PHE A 71 11.82 7.45 10.68
N LEU A 72 12.53 8.14 11.57
CA LEU A 72 12.81 7.63 12.90
C LEU A 72 11.51 7.34 13.66
N VAL A 73 10.58 8.29 13.68
CA VAL A 73 9.28 8.12 14.34
C VAL A 73 8.49 6.95 13.76
N LEU A 74 8.52 6.75 12.43
CA LEU A 74 7.87 5.61 11.78
C LEU A 74 8.53 4.27 12.12
N VAL A 75 9.87 4.20 12.14
CA VAL A 75 10.61 2.97 12.47
C VAL A 75 10.45 2.61 13.94
N PHE A 76 10.63 3.58 14.84
CA PHE A 76 10.50 3.36 16.28
C PHE A 76 9.04 3.20 16.70
N GLY A 77 8.12 4.00 16.16
CA GLY A 77 6.69 3.89 16.44
C GLY A 77 6.09 2.60 15.85
N GLY A 78 6.45 2.25 14.62
CA GLY A 78 6.09 0.98 14.00
C GLY A 78 6.68 -0.19 14.78
N GLY A 79 7.98 -0.15 15.11
CA GLY A 79 8.63 -1.17 15.94
C GLY A 79 8.00 -1.32 17.32
N TYR A 80 7.64 -0.22 17.98
CA TYR A 80 6.96 -0.23 19.27
C TYR A 80 5.54 -0.81 19.19
N PHE A 81 4.80 -0.50 18.12
CA PHE A 81 3.47 -1.09 17.89
C PHE A 81 3.53 -2.61 17.62
N LEU A 82 4.64 -3.08 17.06
CA LEU A 82 4.90 -4.49 16.79
C LEU A 82 5.44 -5.23 18.02
N ILE A 83 6.03 -4.53 19.00
CA ILE A 83 6.41 -5.09 20.29
C ILE A 83 5.14 -5.49 21.05
N GLY A 84 4.88 -6.80 21.11
CA GLY A 84 3.72 -7.38 21.79
C GLY A 84 2.64 -7.95 20.85
N LYS A 85 2.79 -7.81 19.52
CA LYS A 85 2.02 -8.61 18.57
C LYS A 85 2.83 -9.85 18.19
N ASP A 86 2.24 -11.03 18.35
CA ASP A 86 2.79 -12.27 17.81
C ASP A 86 2.69 -12.24 16.28
N ILE A 87 3.68 -11.64 15.64
CA ILE A 87 3.80 -11.61 14.18
C ILE A 87 4.28 -12.99 13.73
N HIS A 88 3.34 -13.89 13.48
CA HIS A 88 3.64 -15.16 12.82
C HIS A 88 3.89 -14.90 11.33
N LEU A 89 5.16 -14.70 10.97
CA LEU A 89 5.61 -14.72 9.57
C LEU A 89 5.50 -16.17 9.06
N ARG A 90 4.35 -16.53 8.50
CA ARG A 90 4.15 -17.81 7.83
C ARG A 90 4.86 -17.76 6.48
N ILE A 91 6.08 -18.30 6.43
CA ILE A 91 6.76 -18.61 5.16
C ILE A 91 6.14 -19.91 4.66
N ASP A 92 5.01 -19.81 3.97
CA ASP A 92 4.51 -20.96 3.21
C ASP A 92 5.42 -21.15 2.00
N THR A 93 5.82 -22.39 1.74
CA THR A 93 6.61 -22.89 0.60
C THR A 93 8.14 -22.91 0.75
N ILE A 94 8.66 -23.88 1.51
CA ILE A 94 9.86 -24.63 1.09
C ILE A 94 9.59 -26.12 1.32
N VAL A 95 9.18 -26.82 0.26
CA VAL A 95 9.34 -28.28 0.14
C VAL A 95 10.68 -28.50 -0.54
N ILE A 96 11.70 -28.91 0.21
CA ILE A 96 12.90 -29.49 -0.38
C ILE A 96 12.66 -30.99 -0.44
N LEU A 97 12.52 -31.50 -1.66
CA LEU A 97 12.53 -32.92 -2.02
C LEU A 97 13.86 -33.58 -1.61
#